data_AF-A0A146KE58-F1
#
_entry.id   AF-A0A146KE58-F1
#
_cell.length_a   1.000
_cell.length_b   1.000
_cell.length_c   1.000
_cell.angle_alpha   90.00
_cell.angle_beta   90.00
_cell.angle_gamma   90.00
#
_symmetry.space_group_name_H-M   'P 1'
#
loop_
_entity.id
_entity.type
_entity.pdbx_description
1 polymer ?
#
loop_
_entity_poly.entity_id
_entity_poly.type
_entity_poly.pdbx_seq_one_letter_code
_entity_poly.pdbx_strand_id
1 'polypeptide(L)'
;MFQKPNYEQCQKVFAQLDQDNSKLLDINEVALAFKLLGVKLGYDELEGILQIVDQDGNNQLDIDEFMHMVYICQNTKQNDLALLLFLAADKDFSGLVDPSELHNIFIKMDAEISQQEANDLASKISGTKDGLINYEQFKEMLKEIMD
;
A
#
# COMPACT_ATOMS: atom_id res chain seq x y z
N MET A 1 -14.19 0.02 -7.91
CA MET A 1 -13.63 1.28 -7.39
C MET A 1 -13.28 1.04 -5.94
N PHE A 2 -12.04 1.31 -5.55
CA PHE A 2 -11.56 1.02 -4.20
C PHE A 2 -12.12 2.04 -3.21
N GLN A 3 -12.33 1.58 -1.97
CA GLN A 3 -12.82 2.43 -0.90
C GLN A 3 -11.66 3.22 -0.29
N LYS A 4 -11.67 4.54 -0.48
CA LYS A 4 -10.69 5.45 0.15
C LYS A 4 -10.94 5.54 1.67
N PRO A 5 -9.90 5.51 2.50
CA PRO A 5 -10.02 5.70 3.94
C PRO A 5 -10.56 7.10 4.28
N ASN A 6 -11.40 7.17 5.33
CA ASN A 6 -11.88 8.45 5.86
C ASN A 6 -10.88 9.00 6.88
N TYR A 7 -10.35 10.20 6.64
CA TYR A 7 -9.33 10.83 7.49
C TYR A 7 -9.78 10.98 8.95
N GLU A 8 -10.97 11.54 9.21
CA GLU A 8 -11.45 11.78 10.58
C GLU A 8 -11.63 10.48 11.38
N GLN A 9 -12.09 9.42 10.72
CA GLN A 9 -12.22 8.10 11.33
C GLN A 9 -10.85 7.50 11.62
N CYS A 10 -9.92 7.57 10.66
CA CYS A 10 -8.55 7.09 10.85
C CYS A 10 -7.84 7.83 11.97
N GLN A 11 -7.93 9.16 12.02
CA GLN A 11 -7.35 9.98 13.07
C GLN A 11 -7.89 9.62 14.47
N LYS A 12 -9.20 9.38 14.60
CA LYS A 12 -9.80 8.94 15.88
C LYS A 12 -9.27 7.59 16.32
N VAL A 13 -9.13 6.64 15.40
CA VAL A 13 -8.60 5.32 15.69
C VAL A 13 -7.11 5.41 16.02
N PHE A 14 -6.33 6.12 15.21
CA PHE A 14 -4.91 6.38 15.43
C PHE A 14 -4.65 6.93 16.84
N ALA A 15 -5.37 7.97 17.26
CA ALA A 15 -5.24 8.55 18.59
C ALA A 15 -5.68 7.63 19.75
N GLN A 16 -6.47 6.58 19.47
CA GLN A 16 -6.81 5.56 20.47
C GLN A 16 -5.75 4.46 20.58
N LEU A 17 -4.95 4.28 19.52
CA LEU A 17 -3.92 3.25 19.43
C LEU A 17 -2.58 3.75 19.92
N ASP A 18 -2.25 5.01 19.63
CA ASP A 18 -1.05 5.71 20.06
C ASP A 18 -1.09 5.94 21.58
N GLN A 19 -0.69 4.91 22.35
CA GLN A 19 -0.83 4.93 23.81
C GLN A 19 0.23 5.82 24.46
N ASP A 20 1.39 5.93 23.82
CA ASP A 20 2.51 6.71 24.30
C ASP A 20 2.50 8.16 23.80
N ASN A 21 1.57 8.53 22.91
CA ASN A 21 1.45 9.82 22.25
C ASN A 21 2.71 10.20 21.43
N SER A 22 3.40 9.19 20.89
CA SER A 22 4.56 9.37 20.02
C SER A 22 4.18 9.95 18.65
N LYS A 23 2.89 9.91 18.29
CA LYS A 23 2.36 10.20 16.94
C LYS A 23 2.83 9.22 15.87
N LEU A 24 3.30 8.06 16.29
CA LEU A 24 3.71 6.95 15.46
C LEU A 24 3.07 5.69 16.06
N LEU A 25 2.71 4.72 15.23
CA LEU A 25 2.20 3.44 15.72
C LEU A 25 3.23 2.35 15.50
N ASP A 26 3.63 1.69 16.58
CA ASP A 26 4.47 0.50 16.45
C ASP A 26 3.66 -0.74 16.03
N ILE A 27 4.34 -1.83 15.66
CA ILE A 27 3.69 -3.08 15.23
C ILE A 27 2.71 -3.66 16.27
N ASN A 28 2.94 -3.45 17.57
CA ASN A 28 2.07 -3.94 18.63
C ASN A 28 0.78 -3.10 18.73
N GLU A 29 0.89 -1.77 18.61
CA GLU A 29 -0.25 -0.86 18.58
C GLU A 29 -1.10 -1.10 17.33
N VAL A 30 -0.46 -1.33 16.19
CA VAL A 30 -1.14 -1.74 14.94
C VAL A 30 -1.84 -3.09 15.11
N ALA A 31 -1.18 -4.11 15.68
CA ALA A 31 -1.79 -5.41 15.91
C ALA A 31 -3.02 -5.33 16.83
N LEU A 32 -2.98 -4.45 17.85
CA LEU A 32 -4.12 -4.18 18.72
C LEU A 32 -5.28 -3.57 17.93
N ALA A 33 -5.00 -2.64 17.01
CA ALA A 33 -5.99 -2.02 16.13
C ALA A 33 -6.78 -3.04 15.32
N PHE A 34 -6.08 -3.92 14.61
CA PHE A 34 -6.72 -4.94 13.77
C PHE A 34 -7.57 -5.89 14.58
N LYS A 35 -7.08 -6.28 15.77
CA LYS A 35 -7.86 -7.10 16.70
C LYS A 35 -9.15 -6.41 17.13
N LEU A 36 -9.12 -5.10 17.40
CA LEU A 36 -10.32 -4.32 17.77
C LEU A 36 -11.29 -4.15 16.60
N LEU A 37 -10.77 -4.02 15.37
CA LEU A 37 -11.56 -3.95 14.14
C LEU A 37 -12.12 -5.31 13.69
N GLY A 38 -11.82 -6.39 14.41
CA GLY A 38 -12.28 -7.74 14.09
C GLY A 38 -11.54 -8.40 12.93
N VAL A 39 -10.43 -7.79 12.49
CA VAL A 39 -9.54 -8.33 11.47
C VAL A 39 -8.51 -9.23 12.17
N LYS A 40 -8.40 -10.48 11.72
CA LYS A 40 -7.41 -11.43 12.23
C LYS A 40 -6.30 -11.58 11.20
N LEU A 41 -5.23 -10.81 11.37
CA LEU A 41 -3.98 -11.00 10.64
C LEU A 41 -2.98 -11.74 11.54
N GLY A 42 -2.21 -12.65 10.94
CA GLY A 42 -1.01 -13.21 11.56
C GLY A 42 0.08 -12.13 11.73
N TYR A 43 1.05 -12.39 12.60
CA TYR A 43 2.17 -11.47 12.82
C TYR A 43 2.97 -11.25 11.53
N ASP A 44 3.26 -12.33 10.78
CA ASP A 44 3.98 -12.26 9.50
C ASP A 44 3.22 -11.45 8.44
N GLU A 45 1.88 -11.54 8.42
CA GLU A 45 1.04 -10.76 7.50
C GLU A 45 1.04 -9.27 7.87
N LEU A 46 1.01 -8.96 9.18
CA LEU A 46 1.13 -7.60 9.70
C LEU A 46 2.49 -6.98 9.39
N GLU A 47 3.57 -7.72 9.60
CA GLU A 47 4.93 -7.29 9.32
C GLU A 47 5.13 -7.04 7.81
N GLY A 48 4.61 -7.93 6.96
CA GLY A 48 4.63 -7.74 5.52
C GLY A 48 3.87 -6.48 5.08
N ILE A 49 2.66 -6.26 5.61
CA ILE A 49 1.90 -5.03 5.31
C ILE A 49 2.64 -3.79 5.81
N LEU A 50 3.22 -3.85 7.01
CA LEU A 50 3.97 -2.75 7.61
C LEU A 50 5.16 -2.36 6.73
N GLN A 51 5.98 -3.31 6.29
CA GLN A 51 7.11 -3.04 5.37
C GLN A 51 6.65 -2.41 4.04
N ILE A 52 5.46 -2.79 3.58
CA ILE A 52 4.90 -2.26 2.34
C ILE A 52 4.47 -0.79 2.50
N VAL A 53 3.81 -0.44 3.61
CA VAL A 53 3.30 0.92 3.82
C VAL A 53 4.35 1.87 4.38
N ASP A 54 5.28 1.37 5.20
CA ASP A 54 6.38 2.13 5.81
C ASP A 54 7.27 2.74 4.70
N GLN A 55 7.18 4.06 4.52
CA GLN A 55 7.90 4.79 3.47
C GLN A 55 9.25 5.29 3.95
N ASP A 56 9.39 5.58 5.25
CA ASP A 56 10.60 6.16 5.81
C ASP A 56 11.53 5.10 6.44
N GLY A 57 11.08 3.86 6.55
CA GLY A 57 11.81 2.71 7.05
C GLY A 57 12.02 2.73 8.56
N ASN A 58 11.21 3.50 9.30
CA ASN A 58 11.35 3.64 10.75
C ASN A 58 10.73 2.47 11.53
N ASN A 59 10.06 1.52 10.86
CA ASN A 59 9.30 0.39 11.42
C ASN A 59 8.11 0.78 12.32
N GLN A 60 7.61 1.99 12.16
CA GLN A 60 6.44 2.56 12.79
C GLN A 60 5.57 3.19 11.69
N LEU A 61 4.30 3.48 12.01
CA LEU A 61 3.38 4.11 11.06
C LEU A 61 3.02 5.50 11.52
N ASP A 62 3.27 6.49 10.68
CA ASP A 62 2.61 7.79 10.82
C ASP A 62 1.12 7.73 10.41
N ILE A 63 0.41 8.85 10.49
CA ILE A 63 -1.02 8.88 10.15
C ILE A 63 -1.28 8.58 8.66
N ASP A 64 -0.40 9.00 7.76
CA ASP A 64 -0.57 8.80 6.32
C ASP A 64 -0.30 7.33 5.96
N GLU A 65 0.72 6.72 6.55
CA GLU A 65 1.03 5.30 6.42
C GLU A 65 -0.04 4.41 7.06
N PHE A 66 -0.57 4.81 8.22
CA PHE A 66 -1.71 4.15 8.84
C PHE A 66 -2.95 4.21 7.94
N MET A 67 -3.21 5.35 7.29
CA MET A 67 -4.30 5.45 6.32
C MET A 67 -4.08 4.55 5.11
N HIS A 68 -2.86 4.43 4.62
CA HIS A 68 -2.52 3.52 3.53
C HIS A 68 -2.73 2.06 3.92
N MET A 69 -2.37 1.70 5.15
CA MET A 69 -2.65 0.38 5.70
C MET A 69 -4.16 0.11 5.79
N VAL A 70 -4.95 1.07 6.26
CA VAL A 70 -6.42 0.96 6.29
C VAL A 70 -6.98 0.81 4.88
N TYR A 71 -6.45 1.53 3.90
CA TYR A 71 -6.81 1.39 2.49
C TYR A 71 -6.59 -0.04 1.99
N ILE A 72 -5.41 -0.60 2.24
CA ILE A 72 -5.08 -1.99 1.85
C ILE A 72 -6.04 -2.97 2.53
N CYS A 73 -6.25 -2.88 3.84
CA CYS A 73 -7.06 -3.84 4.58
C CYS A 73 -8.56 -3.76 4.28
N GLN A 74 -9.08 -2.59 3.91
CA GLN A 74 -10.49 -2.45 3.50
C GLN A 74 -10.76 -3.05 2.11
N ASN A 75 -9.76 -3.01 1.24
CA ASN A 75 -9.87 -3.42 -0.16
C ASN A 75 -9.32 -4.82 -0.44
N THR A 76 -8.51 -5.38 0.47
CA THR A 76 -7.95 -6.74 0.38
C THR A 76 -8.80 -7.73 1.17
N LYS A 77 -9.60 -8.54 0.48
CA LYS A 77 -10.44 -9.59 1.08
C LYS A 77 -9.96 -11.02 0.79
N GLN A 78 -8.94 -11.16 -0.05
CA GLN A 78 -8.39 -12.44 -0.50
C GLN A 78 -6.87 -12.33 -0.55
N ASN A 79 -6.16 -13.45 -0.37
CA ASN A 79 -4.69 -13.55 -0.49
C ASN A 79 -4.24 -13.39 -1.96
N ASP A 80 -4.57 -12.25 -2.58
CA ASP A 80 -4.17 -11.88 -3.94
C ASP A 80 -2.98 -10.90 -3.84
N LEU A 81 -1.77 -11.41 -4.11
CA LEU A 81 -0.54 -10.64 -4.03
C LEU A 81 -0.52 -9.47 -5.03
N ALA A 82 -1.10 -9.64 -6.22
CA ALA A 82 -1.16 -8.57 -7.21
C ALA A 82 -2.04 -7.42 -6.72
N LEU A 83 -3.15 -7.75 -6.03
CA LEU A 83 -4.00 -6.74 -5.40
C LEU A 83 -3.28 -6.02 -4.26
N LEU A 84 -2.55 -6.75 -3.42
CA LEU A 84 -1.77 -6.18 -2.33
C LEU A 84 -0.74 -5.16 -2.87
N LEU A 85 0.04 -5.54 -3.88
CA LEU A 85 1.07 -4.68 -4.50
C LEU A 85 0.46 -3.49 -5.23
N PHE A 86 -0.70 -3.67 -5.87
CA PHE A 86 -1.41 -2.57 -6.51
C PHE A 86 -1.86 -1.52 -5.49
N LEU A 87 -2.52 -1.96 -4.41
CA LEU A 87 -3.01 -1.05 -3.37
C LEU A 87 -1.85 -0.40 -2.60
N ALA A 88 -0.72 -1.08 -2.49
CA ALA A 88 0.52 -0.54 -1.94
C ALA A 88 1.17 0.54 -2.82
N ALA A 89 1.06 0.40 -4.14
CA ALA A 89 1.59 1.38 -5.09
C ALA A 89 0.72 2.65 -5.12
N ASP A 90 -0.61 2.49 -5.10
CA ASP A 90 -1.62 3.57 -5.13
C ASP A 90 -1.64 4.36 -3.82
N LYS A 91 -0.74 5.35 -3.72
CA LYS A 91 -0.52 6.17 -2.51
C LYS A 91 -1.58 7.25 -2.35
N ASP A 92 -2.08 7.78 -3.46
CA ASP A 92 -3.09 8.86 -3.43
C ASP A 92 -4.53 8.33 -3.30
N PHE A 93 -4.70 7.01 -3.37
CA PHE A 93 -5.96 6.28 -3.33
C PHE A 93 -6.87 6.63 -4.53
N SER A 94 -6.27 6.91 -5.68
CA SER A 94 -6.98 7.18 -6.93
C SER A 94 -7.60 5.91 -7.53
N GLY A 95 -7.10 4.74 -7.15
CA GLY A 95 -7.43 3.46 -7.77
C GLY A 95 -6.77 3.24 -9.13
N LEU A 96 -5.75 4.05 -9.44
CA LEU A 96 -4.85 3.91 -10.56
C LEU A 96 -3.42 3.99 -10.01
N VAL A 97 -2.46 3.41 -10.73
CA VAL A 97 -1.03 3.52 -10.41
C VAL A 97 -0.39 4.39 -11.46
N ASP A 98 0.20 5.50 -11.03
CA ASP A 98 0.97 6.38 -11.90
C ASP A 98 2.43 5.92 -12.08
N PRO A 99 3.21 6.49 -13.03
CA PRO A 99 4.59 6.08 -13.25
C PRO A 99 5.55 6.28 -12.06
N SER A 100 5.30 7.26 -11.20
CA SER A 100 6.10 7.51 -9.99
C SER A 100 5.76 6.48 -8.92
N GLU A 101 4.48 6.16 -8.75
CA GLU A 101 4.00 5.10 -7.87
C GLU A 101 4.52 3.72 -8.31
N LEU A 102 4.49 3.45 -9.62
CA LEU A 102 5.06 2.23 -10.21
C LEU A 102 6.57 2.13 -9.94
N HIS A 103 7.32 3.21 -10.16
CA HIS A 103 8.74 3.24 -9.86
C HIS A 103 9.01 2.95 -8.38
N ASN A 104 8.29 3.63 -7.48
CA ASN A 104 8.48 3.48 -6.04
C ASN A 104 8.21 2.04 -5.56
N ILE A 105 7.15 1.39 -6.05
CA ILE A 105 6.85 0.01 -5.63
C ILE A 105 7.91 -0.97 -6.15
N PHE A 106 8.48 -0.75 -7.34
CA PHE A 106 9.56 -1.59 -7.85
C PHE A 106 10.86 -1.41 -7.05
N ILE A 107 11.24 -0.18 -6.69
CA ILE A 107 12.38 0.05 -5.80
C ILE A 107 12.17 -0.63 -4.44
N LYS A 108 10.95 -0.58 -3.88
CA LYS A 108 10.60 -1.28 -2.63
C LYS A 108 10.69 -2.81 -2.74
N MET A 109 10.57 -3.36 -3.95
CA MET A 109 10.73 -4.79 -4.23
C MET A 109 12.18 -5.15 -4.60
N ASP A 110 13.16 -4.30 -4.27
CA ASP A 110 14.57 -4.45 -4.61
C ASP A 110 14.85 -4.57 -6.13
N ALA A 111 13.95 -4.05 -6.97
CA ALA A 111 14.17 -4.01 -8.42
C ALA A 111 14.99 -2.77 -8.82
N GLU A 112 16.00 -2.97 -9.66
CA GLU A 112 16.78 -1.89 -10.24
C GLU A 112 16.08 -1.34 -11.50
N ILE A 113 15.28 -0.29 -11.32
CA ILE A 113 14.63 0.43 -12.42
C ILE A 113 14.80 1.94 -12.25
N SER A 114 15.09 2.65 -13.33
CA SER A 114 15.10 4.11 -13.34
C SER A 114 13.71 4.69 -13.54
N GLN A 115 13.51 5.95 -13.13
CA GLN A 115 12.23 6.64 -13.36
C GLN A 115 11.83 6.66 -14.85
N GLN A 116 12.80 6.77 -15.76
CA GLN A 116 12.51 6.75 -17.21
C GLN A 116 12.00 5.38 -17.66
N GLU A 117 12.63 4.29 -17.20
CA GLU A 117 12.18 2.93 -17.50
C GLU A 117 10.80 2.66 -16.92
N ALA A 118 10.50 3.14 -15.71
CA ALA A 118 9.17 3.07 -15.13
C ALA A 118 8.13 3.84 -15.96
N ASN A 119 8.47 5.03 -16.47
CA ASN A 119 7.58 5.80 -17.35
C ASN A 119 7.31 5.07 -18.68
N ASP A 120 8.33 4.49 -19.28
CA ASP A 120 8.23 3.76 -20.54
C ASP A 120 7.41 2.47 -20.36
N LEU A 121 7.63 1.75 -19.26
CA LEU A 121 6.87 0.57 -18.87
C LEU A 121 5.39 0.93 -18.62
N ALA A 122 5.14 1.98 -17.83
CA ALA A 122 3.80 2.42 -17.51
C ALA A 122 3.00 2.80 -18.75
N SER A 123 3.60 3.59 -19.66
CA SER A 123 2.98 3.99 -20.92
C SER A 123 2.71 2.80 -21.85
N LYS A 124 3.63 1.83 -21.89
CA LYS A 124 3.47 0.60 -22.68
C LYS A 124 2.29 -0.24 -22.18
N ILE A 125 2.16 -0.40 -20.87
CA ILE A 125 1.11 -1.21 -20.23
C ILE A 125 -0.24 -0.52 -20.29
N SER A 126 -0.28 0.77 -19.96
CA SER A 126 -1.54 1.52 -19.91
C SER A 126 -2.16 1.69 -21.30
N GLY A 127 -1.32 1.76 -22.35
CA GLY A 127 -1.74 2.11 -23.70
C GLY A 127 -2.14 3.58 -23.84
N THR A 128 -1.81 4.40 -22.84
CA THR A 128 -2.17 5.82 -22.74
C THR A 128 -0.92 6.69 -22.60
N LYS A 129 -1.08 8.00 -22.86
CA LYS A 129 0.03 8.96 -22.72
C LYS A 129 0.31 9.39 -21.29
N ASP A 130 -0.67 9.24 -20.40
CA ASP A 130 -0.52 9.58 -18.98
C ASP A 130 0.14 8.44 -18.18
N GLY A 131 0.26 7.25 -18.76
CA GLY A 131 0.88 6.10 -18.10
C GLY A 131 0.07 5.55 -16.92
N LEU A 132 -1.21 5.90 -16.77
CA LEU A 132 -2.03 5.46 -15.64
C LEU A 132 -2.44 4.01 -15.81
N ILE A 133 -2.04 3.16 -14.88
CA ILE A 133 -2.28 1.72 -14.90
C ILE A 133 -3.45 1.38 -13.97
N ASN A 134 -4.44 0.62 -14.47
CA ASN A 134 -5.49 0.05 -13.62
C ASN A 134 -5.11 -1.33 -13.07
N TYR A 135 -5.89 -1.84 -12.11
CA TYR A 135 -5.62 -3.12 -11.46
C TYR A 135 -5.43 -4.31 -12.42
N GLU A 136 -6.29 -4.45 -13.45
CA GLU A 136 -6.18 -5.56 -14.40
C GLU A 136 -4.88 -5.48 -15.21
N GLN A 137 -4.51 -4.27 -15.64
CA GLN A 137 -3.25 -4.04 -16.35
C GLN A 137 -2.03 -4.31 -15.47
N PHE A 138 -2.05 -3.86 -14.21
CA PHE A 138 -0.99 -4.12 -13.24
C PHE A 138 -0.84 -5.61 -12.94
N LYS A 139 -1.97 -6.32 -12.82
CA LYS A 139 -2.00 -7.76 -12.58
C LYS A 139 -1.42 -8.55 -13.75
N GLU A 140 -1.79 -8.21 -14.99
CA GLU A 140 -1.21 -8.86 -16.17
C GLU A 140 0.30 -8.59 -16.28
N MET A 141 0.74 -7.34 -16.05
CA MET A 141 2.18 -7.01 -15.98
C MET A 141 2.90 -7.88 -14.95
N LEU A 142 2.38 -7.99 -13.73
CA LEU A 142 3.00 -8.76 -12.67
C LEU A 142 3.11 -10.25 -13.01
N LYS A 143 2.11 -10.83 -13.69
CA LYS A 143 2.20 -12.22 -14.17
C LYS A 143 3.35 -12.38 -15.16
N GLU A 144 3.50 -11.47 -16.12
CA GLU A 144 4.59 -11.54 -17.11
C GLU A 144 5.98 -11.39 -16.49
N ILE A 145 6.11 -10.69 -15.36
CA ILE A 145 7.40 -10.49 -14.67
C ILE A 145 7.73 -11.66 -13.73
N MET A 146 6.72 -12.28 -13.12
CA MET A 146 6.90 -13.34 -12.12
C MET A 146 6.83 -14.77 -12.67
N ASP A 147 6.42 -14.96 -13.92
CA ASP A 147 6.50 -16.24 -14.66
C ASP A 147 7.91 -16.50 -15.22
#